data_AF-C6PWT7-F1
#
_entry.id   AF-C6PWT7-F1
#
_cell.length_a   1.000
_cell.length_b   1.000
_cell.length_c   1.000
_cell.angle_alpha   90.00
_cell.angle_beta   90.00
_cell.angle_gamma   90.00
#
_symmetry.space_group_name_H-M   'P 1'
#
loop_
_entity.id
_entity.type
_entity.pdbx_description
1 polymer ?
#
loop_
_entity_poly.entity_id
_entity_poly.type
_entity_poly.pdbx_seq_one_letter_code
_entity_poly.pdbx_strand_id
1 'polypeptide(L)' 'MFRGIGMSELLVILVIALVIFGPSKLPEIGKSFGKAISEFRNNASNTSKDDDDTKK' A
#
# COMPACT_ATOMS: atom_id res chain seq x y z
N MET A 1 -4.02 -29.16 -14.52
CA MET A 1 -5.17 -28.28 -14.26
C MET A 1 -4.97 -27.67 -12.87
N PHE A 2 -5.13 -26.35 -12.73
CA PHE A 2 -4.99 -25.56 -11.49
C PHE A 2 -3.55 -25.33 -10.98
N ARG A 3 -2.85 -24.38 -11.61
CA ARG A 3 -1.55 -23.88 -11.13
C ARG A 3 -1.74 -22.46 -10.60
N GLY A 4 -2.20 -22.36 -9.36
CA GLY A 4 -2.32 -21.11 -8.58
C GLY A 4 -3.40 -20.15 -9.08
N ILE A 5 -3.86 -19.26 -8.20
CA ILE A 5 -4.61 -18.06 -8.61
C ILE A 5 -3.75 -17.34 -9.64
N GLY A 6 -4.12 -17.48 -10.91
CA GLY A 6 -3.41 -16.86 -12.01
C GLY A 6 -3.68 -15.36 -12.02
N MET A 7 -2.81 -14.60 -12.70
CA MET A 7 -3.02 -13.17 -12.91
C MET A 7 -4.42 -12.87 -13.48
N SER A 8 -4.94 -13.77 -14.33
CA SER A 8 -6.28 -13.71 -14.91
C SER A 8 -7.41 -13.79 -13.88
N GLU A 9 -7.33 -14.69 -12.90
CA GLU A 9 -8.36 -14.84 -11.86
C GLU A 9 -8.41 -13.63 -10.93
N LEU A 10 -7.23 -13.11 -10.56
CA LEU A 10 -7.08 -11.87 -9.81
C LEU A 10 -7.70 -10.68 -10.55
N LEU A 11 -7.52 -10.62 -11.88
CA LEU A 11 -8.06 -9.56 -12.73
C LEU A 11 -9.60 -9.60 -12.77
N VAL A 12 -10.19 -10.80 -12.84
CA VAL A 12 -11.66 -10.96 -12.78
C VAL A 12 -12.21 -10.47 -11.44
N ILE A 13 -11.58 -10.88 -10.33
CA ILE A 13 -11.98 -10.42 -8.99
C ILE A 13 -11.85 -8.91 -8.88
N LEU A 14 -10.75 -8.34 -9.38
CA LEU A 14 -10.52 -6.89 -9.41
C LEU A 14 -11.63 -6.18 -10.18
N VAL A 15 -12.03 -6.67 -11.36
CA VAL A 15 -13.11 -6.06 -12.15
C VAL A 15 -14.43 -6.09 -11.39
N ILE A 16 -14.79 -7.21 -10.76
CA ILE A 16 -16.02 -7.30 -9.96
C ILE A 16 -15.96 -6.32 -8.79
N ALA A 17 -14.85 -6.27 -8.07
CA ALA A 17 -14.65 -5.31 -6.99
C ALA A 17 -14.75 -3.86 -7.47
N LEU A 18 -14.22 -3.56 -8.66
CA LEU A 18 -14.32 -2.23 -9.28
C LEU A 18 -15.73 -1.88 -9.72
N VAL A 19 -16.57 -2.83 -10.10
CA VAL A 19 -17.99 -2.56 -10.41
C VAL A 19 -18.75 -2.21 -9.12
N ILE A 20 -18.45 -2.90 -8.01
CA ILE A 20 -19.11 -2.67 -6.72
C ILE A 20 -18.63 -1.36 -6.06
N PHE A 21 -17.31 -1.18 -5.98
CA PHE A 21 -16.71 -0.05 -5.29
C PHE A 21 -16.46 1.17 -6.19
N GLY A 22 -16.34 0.97 -7.50
CA GLY A 22 -15.96 1.98 -8.48
C GLY A 22 -14.44 2.09 -8.68
N PRO A 23 -13.96 2.32 -9.92
CA PRO A 23 -12.52 2.48 -10.23
C PRO A 23 -11.89 3.69 -9.53
N SER A 24 -12.68 4.71 -9.20
CA SER A 24 -12.20 5.91 -8.51
C SER A 24 -11.82 5.68 -7.06
N LYS A 25 -12.33 4.62 -6.41
CA LYS A 25 -12.03 4.34 -4.99
C LYS A 25 -10.63 3.75 -4.78
N LEU A 26 -10.11 2.96 -5.72
CA LEU A 26 -8.75 2.43 -5.63
C LEU A 26 -7.67 3.53 -5.52
N PRO A 27 -7.61 4.55 -6.40
CA PRO A 27 -6.62 5.62 -6.28
C PRO A 27 -6.87 6.53 -5.07
N GLU A 28 -8.11 6.69 -4.64
CA GLU A 28 -8.45 7.46 -3.43
C GLU A 28 -7.89 6.78 -2.17
N ILE A 29 -8.11 5.48 -2.03
CA ILE A 29 -7.53 4.65 -0.94
C ILE A 29 -6.00 4.61 -1.07
N GLY A 30 -5.47 4.46 -2.28
CA GLY A 30 -4.02 4.48 -2.50
C GLY A 30 -3.35 5.79 -2.09
N LYS A 31 -4.00 6.95 -2.32
CA LYS A 31 -3.49 8.25 -1.89
C LYS A 31 -3.50 8.41 -0.38
N SER A 32 -4.57 8.02 0.30
CA SER A 32 -4.66 8.12 1.77
C SER A 32 -3.69 7.16 2.45
N PHE A 33 -3.62 5.91 1.98
CA PHE A 33 -2.70 4.90 2.50
C PHE A 33 -1.24 5.25 2.19
N GLY A 34 -0.96 5.79 1.01
CA GLY A 34 0.38 6.26 0.63
C GLY A 34 0.86 7.44 1.48
N LYS A 35 -0.04 8.39 1.81
CA LYS A 35 0.26 9.48 2.73
C LYS A 35 0.56 8.95 4.14
N ALA A 36 -0.24 8.01 4.63
CA ALA A 36 -0.01 7.35 5.92
C ALA A 36 1.33 6.59 5.96
N ILE A 37 1.66 5.83 4.93
CA ILE A 37 2.95 5.14 4.81
C ILE A 37 4.11 6.14 4.77
N SER A 38 3.94 7.25 4.05
CA SER A 38 4.98 8.27 3.91
C SER A 38 5.26 8.95 5.25
N GLU A 39 4.22 9.34 5.98
CA GLU A 39 4.34 9.94 7.31
C GLU A 39 4.93 8.93 8.32
N PHE A 40 4.47 7.67 8.28
CA PHE A 40 5.01 6.59 9.13
C PHE A 40 6.50 6.37 8.86
N ARG A 41 6.91 6.29 7.59
CA ARG A 41 8.32 6.15 7.20
C ARG A 41 9.16 7.34 7.65
N ASN A 42 8.65 8.56 7.50
CA ASN A 42 9.38 9.77 7.90
C ASN A 42 9.64 9.78 9.40
N ASN A 43 8.61 9.52 10.20
CA ASN A 43 8.71 9.48 11.66
C ASN A 43 9.62 8.34 12.13
N ALA A 44 9.45 7.13 11.58
CA ALA A 44 10.32 6.00 11.88
C ALA A 44 11.79 6.31 11.54
N SER A 45 12.05 6.96 10.40
CA SER A 45 13.41 7.33 9.98
C SER A 45 14.04 8.47 10.80
N ASN A 46 13.23 9.28 11.48
CA ASN A 46 13.71 10.33 12.36
C ASN A 46 14.00 9.77 13.76
N THR A 47 13.15 8.88 14.26
CA THR A 47 13.44 8.10 15.49
C THR A 47 14.72 7.28 15.36
N SER A 48 14.97 6.64 14.20
CA SER A 48 16.22 5.90 14.00
C SER A 48 17.48 6.76 13.84
N LYS A 49 17.37 8.07 13.64
CA LYS A 49 18.53 8.98 13.55
C LYS A 49 18.93 9.58 14.90
N ASP A 50 18.01 9.65 15.87
CA ASP A 50 18.32 10.15 17.22
C ASP A 50 19.22 9.20 18.03
N ASP A 51 19.29 7.92 17.66
CA ASP A 51 20.14 6.92 18.33
C ASP A 51 21.62 6.96 17.89
N ASP A 52 21.98 7.67 16.80
CA ASP A 52 23.35 7.69 16.23
C ASP A 52 24.16 8.94 16.64
N ASP A 53 23.53 9.99 17.19
CA ASP A 53 24.20 11.26 17.57
C ASP A 53 24.68 11.31 19.04
N THR A 54 24.44 10.27 19.85
CA THR A 54 24.93 10.20 21.26
C THR A 54 26.26 9.44 21.41
N LYS A 55 26.90 9.06 20.30
CA LYS A 55 28.20 8.36 20.32
C LYS A 55 29.27 9.10 19.52
N LYS A 56 29.54 10.36 19.89
CA LYS A 56 30.76 11.07 19.48
C LYS A 56 31.42 11.78 20.64
#